data_AF-A0A7C9ELB0-F1
#
_entry.id   AF-A0A7C9ELB0-F1
#
_cell.length_a   1.000
_cell.length_b   1.000
_cell.length_c   1.000
_cell.angle_alpha   90.00
_cell.angle_beta   90.00
_cell.angle_gamma   90.00
#
_symmetry.space_group_name_H-M   'P 1'
#
loop_
_entity.id
_entity.type
_entity.pdbx_description
1 polymer ?
#
loop_
_entity_poly.entity_id
_entity_poly.type
_entity_poly.pdbx_seq_one_letter_code
_entity_poly.pdbx_strand_id
1 'polypeptide(L)'
;SKKLREEVAFTIEALIRFNKNVFVGQVLMGPTIQALVSMASTSSLKVLCSLIRSIKSPLVDEIESNHEIPNIISFLSSEDLAIQVVGFDCVLEIGYFGRKEAIEAMIR
;
A
#
# COMPACT_ATOMS: atom_id res chain seq x y z
N SER A 1 12.90 14.98 4.32
CA SER A 1 12.65 14.77 5.76
C SER A 1 11.66 13.62 5.95
N LYS A 2 11.93 12.63 6.81
CA LYS A 2 11.06 11.45 7.03
C LYS A 2 9.66 11.85 7.51
N LYS A 3 9.58 12.68 8.55
CA LYS A 3 8.32 13.17 9.12
C LYS A 3 7.43 13.86 8.07
N LEU A 4 8.01 14.73 7.24
CA LEU A 4 7.24 15.41 6.18
C LEU A 4 6.62 14.41 5.19
N ARG A 5 7.37 13.35 4.81
CA ARG A 5 6.83 12.32 3.91
C ARG A 5 5.68 11.55 4.55
N GLU A 6 5.75 11.28 5.85
CA GLU A 6 4.68 10.62 6.60
C GLU A 6 3.43 11.50 6.69
N GLU A 7 3.56 12.79 6.97
CA GLU A 7 2.44 13.74 6.95
C GLU A 7 1.78 13.85 5.56
N VAL A 8 2.59 13.82 4.49
CA VAL A 8 2.09 13.79 3.11
C VAL A 8 1.30 12.50 2.86
N ALA A 9 1.79 11.35 3.34
CA ALA A 9 1.08 10.07 3.21
C ALA A 9 -0.30 10.12 3.90
N PHE A 10 -0.39 10.64 5.13
CA PHE A 10 -1.67 10.83 5.82
C PHE A 10 -2.58 11.82 5.09
N THR A 11 -2.02 12.85 4.47
CA THR A 11 -2.79 13.81 3.67
C THR A 11 -3.40 13.13 2.44
N ILE A 12 -2.64 12.29 1.73
CA ILE A 12 -3.15 11.51 0.59
C ILE A 12 -4.29 10.60 1.03
N GLU A 13 -4.13 9.89 2.14
CA GLU A 13 -5.18 9.06 2.72
C GLU A 13 -6.45 9.88 3.03
N ALA A 14 -6.28 11.06 3.64
CA ALA A 14 -7.38 11.96 3.96
C ALA A 14 -8.12 12.46 2.71
N LEU A 15 -7.39 12.78 1.63
CA LEU A 15 -7.98 13.20 0.35
C LEU A 15 -8.81 12.07 -0.28
N ILE A 16 -8.32 10.84 -0.25
CA ILE A 16 -9.06 9.67 -0.76
C ILE A 16 -10.33 9.41 0.06
N ARG A 17 -10.26 9.54 1.38
CA ARG A 17 -11.45 9.46 2.26
C ARG A 17 -12.46 10.57 1.99
N PHE A 18 -11.97 11.78 1.73
CA PHE A 18 -12.81 12.94 1.45
C PHE A 18 -13.54 12.82 0.11
N ASN A 19 -12.82 12.48 -0.97
CA ASN A 19 -13.43 12.29 -2.29
C ASN A 19 -12.61 11.34 -3.18
N LYS A 20 -12.84 10.03 -3.02
CA LYS A 20 -12.17 8.99 -3.80
C LYS A 20 -12.19 9.24 -5.31
N ASN A 21 -13.33 9.64 -5.88
CA ASN A 21 -13.49 9.75 -7.34
C ASN A 21 -12.60 10.84 -7.96
N VAL A 22 -12.26 11.89 -7.19
CA VAL A 22 -11.38 12.96 -7.66
C VAL A 22 -9.91 12.54 -7.57
N PHE A 23 -9.52 11.87 -6.48
CA PHE A 23 -8.10 11.66 -6.17
C PHE A 23 -7.56 10.28 -6.54
N VAL A 24 -8.42 9.27 -6.75
CA VAL A 24 -7.98 7.89 -7.03
C VAL A 24 -7.08 7.79 -8.26
N GLY A 25 -7.38 8.54 -9.33
CA GLY A 25 -6.56 8.53 -10.54
C GLY A 25 -5.13 9.03 -10.28
N GLN A 26 -4.97 10.06 -9.45
CA GLN A 26 -3.63 10.59 -9.11
C GLN A 26 -2.82 9.61 -8.25
N VAL A 27 -3.50 8.85 -7.37
CA VAL A 27 -2.85 7.82 -6.57
C VAL A 27 -2.38 6.65 -7.44
N LEU A 28 -3.23 6.19 -8.38
CA LEU A 28 -2.94 5.04 -9.24
C LEU A 28 -1.88 5.35 -10.31
N MET A 29 -1.96 6.52 -10.95
CA MET A 29 -1.04 6.87 -12.05
C MET A 29 0.28 7.48 -11.58
N GLY A 30 0.36 7.86 -10.31
CA GLY A 30 1.54 8.49 -9.72
C GLY A 30 2.46 7.48 -9.03
N PRO A 31 3.64 7.93 -8.56
CA PRO A 31 4.60 7.09 -7.85
C PRO A 31 4.18 6.80 -6.39
N THR A 32 2.90 6.94 -6.05
CA THR A 32 2.42 6.95 -4.66
C THR A 32 2.66 5.60 -3.99
N ILE A 33 2.36 4.49 -4.68
CA ILE A 33 2.53 3.14 -4.15
C ILE A 33 4.02 2.86 -3.85
N GLN A 34 4.89 3.03 -4.85
CA GLN A 34 6.32 2.80 -4.70
C GLN A 34 6.93 3.73 -3.65
N ALA A 35 6.45 4.98 -3.56
CA ALA A 35 6.89 5.92 -2.53
C ALA A 35 6.51 5.44 -1.12
N LEU A 36 5.31 4.89 -0.92
CA LEU A 36 4.87 4.37 0.38
C LEU A 36 5.60 3.08 0.77
N VAL A 37 5.84 2.17 -0.19
CA VAL A 37 6.59 0.94 0.03
C VAL A 37 8.06 1.24 0.35
N SER A 38 8.72 2.07 -0.46
CA SER A 38 10.13 2.46 -0.24
C SER A 38 10.37 3.25 1.04
N MET A 39 9.36 3.90 1.62
CA MET A 39 9.48 4.56 2.92
C MET A 39 9.68 3.57 4.06
N ALA A 40 9.16 2.34 3.92
CA ALA A 40 9.28 1.25 4.90
C ALA A 40 9.08 1.72 6.35
N SER A 41 8.06 2.56 6.60
CA SER A 41 7.71 3.03 7.94
C SER A 41 6.32 2.58 8.32
N THR A 42 6.07 2.39 9.62
CA THR A 42 4.75 1.98 10.12
C THR A 42 3.65 2.92 9.62
N SER A 43 3.92 4.23 9.54
CA SER A 43 2.97 5.23 9.04
C SER A 43 2.69 5.06 7.55
N SER A 44 3.73 4.86 6.71
CA SER A 44 3.53 4.70 5.27
C SER A 44 2.77 3.41 4.94
N LEU A 45 3.07 2.32 5.65
CA LEU A 45 2.40 1.04 5.47
C LEU A 45 0.95 1.08 5.97
N LYS A 46 0.65 1.83 7.05
CA LYS A 46 -0.73 2.06 7.49
C LYS A 46 -1.54 2.80 6.43
N VAL A 47 -0.94 3.82 5.82
CA VAL A 47 -1.55 4.55 4.70
C VAL A 47 -1.76 3.63 3.51
N LEU A 48 -0.77 2.82 3.12
CA LEU A 48 -0.90 1.85 2.04
C LEU A 48 -2.06 0.87 2.30
N CYS A 49 -2.14 0.28 3.49
CA CYS A 49 -3.23 -0.61 3.91
C CYS A 49 -4.60 0.09 3.81
N SER A 50 -4.69 1.34 4.29
CA SER A 50 -5.91 2.14 4.21
C SER A 50 -6.33 2.44 2.76
N LEU A 51 -5.36 2.72 1.88
CA LEU A 51 -5.60 2.92 0.46
C LEU A 51 -6.07 1.63 -0.22
N ILE A 52 -5.50 0.46 0.11
CA ILE A 52 -5.96 -0.83 -0.42
C ILE A 52 -7.42 -1.04 -0.05
N ARG A 53 -7.79 -0.81 1.20
CA ARG A 53 -9.18 -0.95 1.67
C ARG A 53 -10.15 0.04 1.00
N SER A 54 -9.68 1.27 0.77
CA SER A 54 -10.50 2.35 0.21
C SER A 54 -10.68 2.22 -1.31
N ILE A 55 -9.60 1.86 -2.01
CA ILE A 55 -9.55 1.80 -3.48
C ILE A 55 -9.95 0.42 -3.99
N LYS A 56 -9.58 -0.65 -3.27
CA LYS A 56 -9.84 -2.07 -3.55
C LYS A 56 -9.02 -2.59 -4.74
N SER A 57 -9.59 -3.51 -5.52
CA SER A 57 -8.93 -4.21 -6.63
C SER A 57 -8.12 -3.29 -7.57
N PRO A 58 -8.58 -2.09 -7.96
CA PRO A 58 -7.78 -1.20 -8.81
C PRO A 58 -6.42 -0.82 -8.21
N LEU A 59 -6.30 -0.67 -6.88
CA LEU A 59 -5.01 -0.41 -6.26
C LEU A 59 -4.16 -1.67 -6.17
N VAL A 60 -4.78 -2.84 -5.92
CA VAL A 60 -4.05 -4.10 -5.89
C VAL A 60 -3.50 -4.47 -7.27
N ASP A 61 -4.28 -4.22 -8.32
CA ASP A 61 -3.86 -4.37 -9.71
C ASP A 61 -2.64 -3.47 -10.01
N GLU A 62 -2.64 -2.24 -9.50
CA GLU A 62 -1.52 -1.31 -9.66
C GLU A 62 -0.30 -1.70 -8.81
N ILE A 63 -0.49 -2.26 -7.62
CA ILE A 63 0.61 -2.81 -6.81
C ILE A 63 1.27 -3.99 -7.54
N GLU A 64 0.47 -4.85 -8.18
CA GLU A 64 0.94 -6.00 -8.96
C GLU A 64 1.69 -5.56 -10.22
N SER A 65 1.12 -4.63 -11.00
CA SER A 65 1.73 -4.10 -12.23
C SER A 65 3.07 -3.42 -11.98
N ASN A 66 3.23 -2.82 -10.80
CA ASN A 66 4.48 -2.20 -10.34
C ASN A 66 5.44 -3.18 -9.67
N HIS A 67 5.09 -4.47 -9.58
CA HIS A 67 5.89 -5.53 -8.95
C HIS A 67 6.22 -5.26 -7.48
N GLU A 68 5.34 -4.58 -6.74
CA GLU A 68 5.56 -4.20 -5.34
C GLU A 68 5.09 -5.26 -4.34
N ILE A 69 4.36 -6.30 -4.78
CA ILE A 69 3.88 -7.38 -3.92
C ILE A 69 5.02 -8.08 -3.15
N PRO A 70 6.14 -8.48 -3.79
CA PRO A 70 7.26 -9.10 -3.06
C PRO A 70 7.89 -8.15 -2.03
N ASN A 71 7.98 -6.84 -2.34
CA ASN A 71 8.50 -5.85 -1.39
C ASN A 71 7.58 -5.72 -0.17
N ILE A 72 6.26 -5.75 -0.37
CA ILE A 72 5.29 -5.74 0.73
C ILE A 72 5.40 -7.02 1.57
N ILE A 73 5.57 -8.18 0.93
CA ILE A 73 5.78 -9.46 1.64
C ILE A 73 7.07 -9.45 2.44
N SER A 74 8.13 -8.80 1.97
CA SER A 74 9.40 -8.72 2.69
C SER A 74 9.25 -8.09 4.09
N PHE A 75 8.24 -7.24 4.31
CA PHE A 75 7.95 -6.67 5.62
C PHE A 75 7.49 -7.69 6.66
N LEU A 76 6.97 -8.85 6.25
CA LEU A 76 6.60 -9.93 7.17
C LEU A 76 7.82 -10.53 7.88
N SER A 77 9.02 -10.30 7.34
CA SER A 77 10.30 -10.71 7.93
C SER A 77 11.04 -9.55 8.59
N SER A 78 10.38 -8.40 8.83
CA SER A 78 11.00 -7.24 9.48
C SER A 78 11.33 -7.52 10.95
N GLU A 79 12.46 -7.01 11.43
CA GLU A 79 12.82 -7.02 12.86
C GLU A 79 11.91 -6.08 13.69
N ASP A 80 11.31 -5.07 13.06
CA ASP A 80 10.36 -4.17 13.70
C ASP A 80 8.95 -4.80 13.70
N LEU A 81 8.50 -5.23 14.87
CA LEU A 81 7.18 -5.85 15.07
C LEU A 81 6.03 -4.96 14.56
N ALA A 82 6.13 -3.64 14.68
CA ALA A 82 5.10 -2.74 14.20
C ALA A 82 5.03 -2.69 12.66
N ILE A 83 6.18 -2.79 11.99
CA ILE A 83 6.23 -2.95 10.53
C ILE A 83 5.69 -4.33 10.13
N GLN A 84 6.09 -5.38 10.83
CA GLN A 84 5.64 -6.75 10.57
C GLN A 84 4.12 -6.87 10.65
N VAL A 85 3.50 -6.38 11.73
CA VAL A 85 2.04 -6.42 11.92
C VAL A 85 1.30 -5.69 10.81
N VAL A 86 1.73 -4.48 10.46
CA VAL A 86 1.06 -3.71 9.38
C VAL A 86 1.35 -4.33 8.00
N GLY A 87 2.52 -4.94 7.81
CA GLY A 87 2.84 -5.73 6.64
C GLY A 87 1.86 -6.89 6.44
N PHE A 88 1.55 -7.62 7.52
CA PHE A 88 0.49 -8.65 7.52
C PHE A 88 -0.87 -8.07 7.13
N ASP A 89 -1.27 -6.92 7.68
CA ASP A 89 -2.53 -6.27 7.30
C ASP A 89 -2.58 -5.96 5.79
N CYS A 90 -1.49 -5.41 5.22
CA CYS A 90 -1.40 -5.17 3.79
C CYS A 90 -1.55 -6.46 2.96
N VAL A 91 -0.84 -7.52 3.34
CA VAL A 91 -0.86 -8.82 2.64
C VAL A 91 -2.26 -9.44 2.68
N LEU A 92 -2.96 -9.36 3.81
CA LEU A 92 -4.33 -9.85 3.93
C LEU A 92 -5.32 -9.06 3.06
N GLU A 93 -5.20 -7.73 3.03
CA GLU A 93 -6.05 -6.88 2.21
C GLU A 93 -5.77 -7.08 0.70
N ILE A 94 -4.51 -7.28 0.31
CA ILE A 94 -4.12 -7.70 -1.05
C ILE A 94 -4.73 -9.05 -1.37
N GLY A 95 -4.63 -10.04 -0.47
CA GLY A 95 -5.23 -11.35 -0.66
C GLY A 95 -6.76 -11.31 -0.81
N TYR A 96 -7.42 -10.37 -0.11
CA TYR A 96 -8.87 -10.22 -0.14
C TYR A 96 -9.39 -9.51 -1.39
N PHE A 97 -8.72 -8.44 -1.85
CA PHE A 97 -9.15 -7.64 -3.01
C PHE A 97 -8.44 -8.00 -4.32
N GLY A 98 -7.36 -8.76 -4.23
CA GLY A 98 -6.51 -9.15 -5.36
C GLY A 98 -7.15 -10.18 -6.26
N ARG A 99 -6.74 -10.12 -7.53
CA ARG A 99 -7.06 -11.14 -8.53
C ARG A 99 -5.97 -12.23 -8.55
N LYS A 100 -6.17 -13.23 -9.39
CA LYS A 100 -5.28 -14.39 -9.53
C LYS A 100 -3.80 -13.97 -9.63
N GLU A 101 -3.51 -12.95 -10.41
CA GLU A 101 -2.16 -12.44 -10.68
C GLU A 101 -1.48 -11.95 -9.40
N ALA A 102 -2.21 -11.19 -8.58
CA ALA A 102 -1.72 -10.72 -7.29
C ALA A 102 -1.46 -11.90 -6.33
N ILE A 103 -2.36 -12.88 -6.29
CA ILE A 103 -2.17 -14.08 -5.45
C ILE A 103 -0.97 -14.90 -5.91
N GLU A 104 -0.77 -15.06 -7.23
CA GLU A 104 0.41 -15.73 -7.76
C GLU A 104 1.70 -15.00 -7.37
N ALA A 105 1.72 -13.67 -7.46
CA ALA A 105 2.85 -12.85 -7.04
C ALA A 105 3.13 -12.95 -5.53
N MET A 106 2.15 -13.36 -4.71
CA MET A 106 2.36 -13.58 -3.27
C MET A 106 3.00 -14.93 -2.92
N ILE A 107 2.86 -15.93 -3.81
CA ILE A 107 3.29 -17.32 -3.55
C ILE A 107 4.65 -17.60 -4.23
N ARG A 108 5.05 -16.77 -5.18
CA ARG A 108 6.36 -16.83 -5.84
C ARG A 108 7.45 -16.25 -4.97
#